data_AF-A0A1L4DGX5-F1
#
_entry.id   AF-A0A1L4DGX5-F1
#
_cell.length_a   1.000
_cell.length_b   1.000
_cell.length_c   1.000
_cell.angle_alpha   90.00
_cell.angle_beta   90.00
_cell.angle_gamma   90.00
#
_symmetry.space_group_name_H-M   'P 1'
#
loop_
_entity.id
_entity.type
_entity.pdbx_description
1 polymer ?
#
loop_
_entity_poly.entity_id
_entity_poly.type
_entity_poly.pdbx_seq_one_letter_code
_entity_poly.pdbx_strand_id
1 'polypeptide(L)'
;MKIINILFCLFFLILNSCNSDNNDTFDKDSINNTQQAKSRGKRDLSQESQQEKITLTDEEEKLFNSLATAFKYTIDKLTNQINGCNNDNKSKCTGFFDWLSKDIQKQKELVSAFRKVYDFLASKANNEDFDAYVQGAIDCKVAKDNNKCNNHNNNHHNNKYGSGDGTNEVEQYFRGVAGDMYSKNSNEEIYQCLKEELLNTGENGHYAGLTTNWQN
;
A
#
# COMPACT_ATOMS: atom_id res chain seq x y z
N MET A 1 -6.85 -33.09 12.25
CA MET A 1 -6.27 -32.24 13.32
C MET A 1 -5.03 -32.92 13.91
N LYS A 2 -4.11 -32.17 14.55
CA LYS A 2 -2.92 -32.60 15.34
C LYS A 2 -1.49 -32.50 14.74
N ILE A 3 -1.25 -31.95 13.54
CA ILE A 3 0.13 -31.74 13.03
C ILE A 3 0.57 -30.26 12.99
N ILE A 4 -0.36 -29.30 12.90
CA ILE A 4 -0.02 -27.86 12.78
C ILE A 4 0.45 -27.20 14.10
N ASN A 5 0.11 -27.76 15.26
CA ASN A 5 0.45 -27.14 16.57
C ASN A 5 1.91 -27.33 17.04
N ILE A 6 2.74 -28.11 16.35
CA ILE A 6 4.14 -28.32 16.79
C ILE A 6 5.09 -27.22 16.28
N LEU A 7 4.80 -26.60 15.13
CA LEU A 7 5.67 -25.58 14.55
C LEU A 7 5.73 -24.28 15.37
N PHE A 8 4.65 -23.95 16.09
CA PHE A 8 4.56 -22.72 16.89
C PHE A 8 5.37 -22.78 18.20
N CYS A 9 5.66 -23.98 18.70
CA CYS A 9 6.42 -24.16 19.95
C CYS A 9 7.93 -23.94 19.78
N LEU A 10 8.48 -24.10 18.56
CA LEU A 10 9.91 -23.98 18.31
C LEU A 10 10.41 -22.53 18.31
N PHE A 11 9.56 -21.57 17.93
CA PHE A 11 9.93 -20.15 17.90
C PHE A 11 10.19 -19.53 19.28
N PHE A 12 9.54 -20.02 20.35
CA PHE A 12 9.72 -19.48 21.70
C PHE A 12 11.03 -19.94 22.40
N LEU A 13 11.61 -21.05 21.98
CA LEU A 13 12.84 -21.58 22.60
C LEU A 13 14.11 -20.82 22.17
N ILE A 14 14.10 -20.20 20.99
CA ILE A 14 15.26 -19.49 20.44
C ILE A 14 15.39 -18.06 21.02
N LEU A 15 14.32 -17.52 21.62
CA LEU A 15 14.30 -16.17 22.20
C LEU A 15 14.70 -16.10 23.69
N ASN A 16 15.07 -17.22 24.32
CA ASN A 16 15.56 -17.26 25.71
C ASN A 16 17.01 -17.72 25.87
N SER A 17 17.72 -18.03 24.77
CA SER A 17 19.09 -18.53 24.80
C SER A 17 20.13 -17.43 24.54
N CYS A 18 20.12 -16.37 25.36
CA CYS A 18 21.22 -15.40 25.43
C CYS A 18 21.25 -14.65 26.77
N ASN A 19 21.60 -15.35 27.85
CA ASN A 19 22.40 -14.77 28.93
C ASN A 19 23.13 -15.89 29.69
N SER A 20 24.41 -16.08 29.34
CA SER A 20 25.32 -16.97 30.06
C SER A 20 26.26 -16.14 30.92
N ASP A 21 25.72 -15.60 32.01
CA ASP A 21 26.54 -15.21 33.17
C ASP A 21 26.36 -16.28 34.25
N ASN A 22 27.10 -17.39 34.07
CA ASN A 22 27.33 -18.33 35.16
C ASN A 22 28.16 -17.61 36.24
N ASN A 23 27.71 -17.64 37.50
CA ASN A 23 28.58 -17.84 38.67
C ASN A 23 27.74 -18.04 39.94
N ASP A 24 27.44 -19.30 40.23
CA ASP A 24 26.89 -19.82 41.48
C ASP A 24 27.94 -20.75 42.12
N THR A 25 28.25 -20.80 43.42
CA THR A 25 28.09 -19.92 44.59
C THR A 25 29.06 -20.47 45.67
N PHE A 26 29.24 -19.78 46.80
CA PHE A 26 30.14 -20.14 47.94
C PHE A 26 31.63 -19.84 47.67
N ASP A 27 32.44 -19.42 48.65
CA ASP A 27 32.35 -19.68 50.10
C ASP A 27 32.76 -18.49 51.00
N LYS A 28 32.68 -18.68 52.32
CA LYS A 28 33.05 -17.68 53.34
C LYS A 28 34.57 -17.61 53.64
N ASP A 29 34.90 -16.49 54.28
CA ASP A 29 36.04 -16.22 55.15
C ASP A 29 37.43 -15.82 54.57
N SER A 30 37.91 -14.73 55.18
CA SER A 30 39.32 -14.38 55.44
C SER A 30 40.05 -13.36 54.53
N ILE A 31 40.42 -12.26 55.22
CA ILE A 31 41.68 -11.52 55.14
C ILE A 31 41.89 -10.50 54.00
N ASN A 32 42.20 -9.28 54.46
CA ASN A 32 42.62 -8.11 53.70
C ASN A 32 43.77 -8.38 52.73
N ASN A 33 43.77 -7.71 51.58
CA ASN A 33 44.89 -6.84 51.23
C ASN A 33 44.53 -5.76 50.20
N THR A 34 45.00 -4.55 50.45
CA THR A 34 44.95 -3.42 49.53
C THR A 34 45.84 -3.63 48.32
N GLN A 35 45.30 -3.51 47.10
CA GLN A 35 46.10 -2.96 45.98
C GLN A 35 45.24 -2.27 44.91
N GLN A 36 45.64 -1.04 44.61
CA GLN A 36 45.00 -0.09 43.72
C GLN A 36 45.35 -0.40 42.25
N ALA A 37 44.37 -0.80 41.44
CA ALA A 37 44.57 -1.07 40.01
C ALA A 37 43.60 -0.26 39.12
N LYS A 38 44.14 0.85 38.59
CA LYS A 38 43.66 1.68 37.46
C LYS A 38 42.21 1.53 36.98
N SER A 39 41.47 2.62 37.15
CA SER A 39 40.28 2.99 36.36
C SER A 39 40.38 2.55 34.89
N ARG A 40 39.57 1.55 34.52
CA ARG A 40 39.15 1.35 33.14
C ARG A 40 37.95 2.25 32.93
N GLY A 41 38.10 3.26 32.05
CA GLY A 41 37.06 4.24 31.81
C GLY A 41 35.74 3.59 31.43
N LYS A 42 34.63 4.13 31.97
CA LYS A 42 33.29 3.85 31.44
C LYS A 42 33.32 4.12 29.94
N ARG A 43 33.21 3.08 29.12
CA ARG A 43 32.71 3.27 27.76
C ARG A 43 31.24 3.61 27.91
N ASP A 44 30.92 4.88 27.69
CA ASP A 44 29.55 5.33 27.61
C ASP A 44 28.95 4.66 26.36
N LEU A 45 28.13 3.62 26.55
CA LEU A 45 27.34 3.03 25.48
C LEU A 45 26.07 3.87 25.25
N SER A 46 26.23 5.20 25.13
CA SER A 46 25.27 6.04 24.42
C SER A 46 25.51 5.91 22.91
N GLN A 47 25.55 4.66 22.43
CA GLN A 47 25.37 4.40 21.02
C GLN A 47 23.87 4.57 20.78
N GLU A 48 23.43 5.83 20.65
CA GLU A 48 22.20 6.14 19.95
C GLU A 48 22.29 5.41 18.63
N SER A 49 21.52 4.32 18.52
CA SER A 49 21.24 3.74 17.23
C SER A 49 20.61 4.86 16.42
N GLN A 50 21.36 5.39 15.46
CA GLN A 50 20.81 6.22 14.39
C GLN A 50 19.88 5.31 13.60
N GLN A 51 18.68 5.11 14.15
CA GLN A 51 17.59 4.42 13.51
C GLN A 51 17.19 5.32 12.36
N GLU A 52 17.79 5.02 11.21
CA GLU A 52 17.65 5.78 9.98
C GLU A 52 16.16 6.00 9.74
N LYS A 53 15.75 7.27 9.84
CA LYS A 53 14.33 7.62 9.89
C LYS A 53 13.74 7.20 8.55
N ILE A 54 12.94 6.14 8.55
CA ILE A 54 12.33 5.61 7.33
C ILE A 54 11.51 6.74 6.70
N THR A 55 11.95 7.18 5.52
CA THR A 55 11.32 8.21 4.70
C THR A 55 11.06 7.65 3.31
N LEU A 56 10.08 8.23 2.61
CA LEU A 56 9.94 8.01 1.18
C LEU A 56 11.07 8.74 0.43
N THR A 57 11.49 8.18 -0.70
CA THR A 57 12.20 8.93 -1.74
C THR A 57 11.21 9.78 -2.53
N ASP A 58 11.69 10.80 -3.26
CA ASP A 58 10.87 11.65 -4.12
C ASP A 58 10.01 10.84 -5.13
N GLU A 59 10.54 9.71 -5.62
CA GLU A 59 9.82 8.81 -6.51
C GLU A 59 8.72 8.03 -5.76
N GLU A 60 9.03 7.49 -4.57
CA GLU A 60 8.03 6.79 -3.76
C GLU A 60 6.92 7.75 -3.28
N GLU A 61 7.26 8.98 -2.91
CA GLU A 61 6.30 10.03 -2.56
C GLU A 61 5.40 10.38 -3.76
N LYS A 62 5.97 10.54 -4.96
CA LYS A 62 5.18 10.75 -6.18
C LYS A 62 4.21 9.60 -6.43
N LEU A 63 4.68 8.35 -6.44
CA LEU A 63 3.83 7.18 -6.69
C LEU A 63 2.74 7.03 -5.63
N PHE A 64 3.06 7.31 -4.36
CA PHE A 64 2.07 7.27 -3.27
C PHE A 64 1.01 8.37 -3.44
N ASN A 65 1.42 9.59 -3.79
CA ASN A 65 0.50 10.70 -4.03
C ASN A 65 -0.41 10.44 -5.24
N SER A 66 0.10 9.86 -6.33
CA SER A 66 -0.72 9.43 -7.47
C SER A 66 -1.71 8.31 -7.10
N LEU A 67 -1.27 7.29 -6.35
CA LEU A 67 -2.14 6.23 -5.83
C LEU A 67 -3.29 6.81 -5.00
N ALA A 68 -2.96 7.64 -4.01
CA ALA A 68 -3.93 8.25 -3.11
C ALA A 68 -4.87 9.20 -3.85
N THR A 69 -4.36 9.98 -4.81
CA THR A 69 -5.15 10.91 -5.63
C THR A 69 -6.14 10.17 -6.52
N ALA A 70 -5.69 9.14 -7.24
CA ALA A 70 -6.54 8.32 -8.11
C ALA A 70 -7.71 7.69 -7.33
N PHE A 71 -7.44 7.07 -6.18
CA PHE A 71 -8.48 6.46 -5.36
C PHE A 71 -9.39 7.49 -4.67
N LYS A 72 -8.85 8.56 -4.08
CA LYS A 72 -9.68 9.64 -3.49
C LYS A 72 -10.61 10.25 -4.54
N TYR A 73 -10.12 10.51 -5.76
CA TYR A 73 -10.91 11.07 -6.85
C TYR A 73 -12.00 10.10 -7.33
N THR A 74 -11.64 8.83 -7.54
CA THR A 74 -12.59 7.77 -7.92
C THR A 74 -13.71 7.62 -6.90
N ILE A 75 -13.38 7.56 -5.61
CA ILE A 75 -14.36 7.48 -4.51
C ILE A 75 -15.27 8.72 -4.51
N ASP A 76 -14.72 9.93 -4.63
CA ASP A 76 -15.51 11.17 -4.64
C ASP A 76 -16.50 11.22 -5.82
N LYS A 77 -16.01 10.96 -7.04
CA LYS A 77 -16.79 11.07 -8.28
C LYS A 77 -17.79 9.93 -8.47
N LEU A 78 -17.41 8.71 -8.09
CA LEU A 78 -18.21 7.50 -8.32
C LEU A 78 -18.87 6.99 -7.03
N THR A 79 -18.98 7.84 -5.99
CA THR A 79 -19.66 7.59 -4.71
C THR A 79 -21.01 6.85 -4.86
N ASN A 80 -21.82 7.21 -5.86
CA ASN A 80 -23.14 6.60 -6.11
C ASN A 80 -23.11 5.32 -6.96
N GLN A 81 -21.95 4.96 -7.53
CA GLN A 81 -21.72 3.76 -8.35
C GLN A 81 -20.85 2.72 -7.61
N ILE A 82 -20.12 3.15 -6.57
CA ILE A 82 -19.43 2.32 -5.60
C ILE A 82 -20.41 2.07 -4.45
N ASN A 83 -21.10 0.93 -4.49
CA ASN A 83 -22.01 0.53 -3.42
C ASN A 83 -21.28 0.53 -2.07
N GLY A 84 -21.56 1.54 -1.23
CA GLY A 84 -21.08 1.59 0.14
C GLY A 84 -20.29 2.83 0.56
N CYS A 85 -19.62 3.55 -0.35
CA CYS A 85 -18.97 4.83 0.00
C CYS A 85 -19.93 6.04 -0.09
N ASN A 86 -21.25 5.81 -0.05
CA ASN A 86 -22.29 6.84 -0.09
C ASN A 86 -22.39 7.65 1.22
N ASN A 87 -23.29 8.64 1.25
CA ASN A 87 -23.32 9.77 2.20
C ASN A 87 -22.95 9.45 3.67
N ASP A 88 -23.45 8.35 4.23
CA ASP A 88 -23.23 8.01 5.65
C ASP A 88 -21.88 7.31 5.92
N ASN A 89 -21.26 6.73 4.89
CA ASN A 89 -20.05 5.92 4.95
C ASN A 89 -18.85 6.51 4.17
N LYS A 90 -19.03 7.60 3.42
CA LYS A 90 -17.96 8.24 2.62
C LYS A 90 -16.68 8.52 3.43
N SER A 91 -16.85 8.91 4.69
CA SER A 91 -15.77 9.20 5.65
C SER A 91 -14.84 7.99 5.91
N LYS A 92 -15.35 6.76 5.83
CA LYS A 92 -14.58 5.51 5.95
C LYS A 92 -13.58 5.39 4.80
N CYS A 93 -14.07 5.59 3.57
CA CYS A 93 -13.28 5.43 2.35
C CYS A 93 -12.26 6.56 2.16
N THR A 94 -12.61 7.82 2.52
CA THR A 94 -11.69 8.96 2.41
C THR A 94 -10.70 9.04 3.57
N GLY A 95 -11.15 8.75 4.80
CA GLY A 95 -10.32 8.80 6.02
C GLY A 95 -9.26 7.70 6.11
N PHE A 96 -9.40 6.61 5.34
CA PHE A 96 -8.38 5.57 5.21
C PHE A 96 -7.02 6.15 4.79
N PHE A 97 -6.98 7.01 3.76
CA PHE A 97 -5.73 7.59 3.26
C PHE A 97 -5.10 8.57 4.26
N ASP A 98 -5.90 9.25 5.08
CA ASP A 98 -5.43 10.17 6.12
C ASP A 98 -4.94 9.42 7.38
N TRP A 99 -5.35 8.17 7.56
CA TRP A 99 -4.74 7.22 8.49
C TRP A 99 -3.43 6.65 7.93
N LEU A 100 -3.43 6.25 6.66
CA LEU A 100 -2.30 5.65 5.95
C LEU A 100 -1.11 6.62 5.82
N SER A 101 -1.36 7.92 5.68
CA SER A 101 -0.32 8.97 5.61
C SER A 101 0.61 9.03 6.82
N LYS A 102 0.25 8.37 7.93
CA LYS A 102 1.02 8.32 9.18
C LYS A 102 1.99 7.13 9.26
N ASP A 103 1.89 6.17 8.35
CA ASP A 103 2.66 4.92 8.36
C ASP A 103 3.51 4.80 7.07
N ILE A 104 4.76 5.26 7.15
CA ILE A 104 5.69 5.28 5.99
C ILE A 104 5.99 3.87 5.48
N GLN A 105 6.01 2.85 6.35
CA GLN A 105 6.28 1.48 5.94
C GLN A 105 5.14 0.94 5.07
N LYS A 106 3.88 1.16 5.49
CA LYS A 106 2.70 0.83 4.67
C LYS A 106 2.65 1.61 3.35
N GLN A 107 3.11 2.86 3.34
CA GLN A 107 3.22 3.65 2.10
C GLN A 107 4.20 3.02 1.11
N LYS A 108 5.42 2.65 1.55
CA LYS A 108 6.40 1.94 0.71
C LYS A 108 5.87 0.62 0.16
N GLU A 109 5.19 -0.17 0.99
CA GLU A 109 4.60 -1.44 0.57
C GLU A 109 3.52 -1.27 -0.51
N LEU A 110 2.67 -0.25 -0.40
CA LEU A 110 1.67 0.07 -1.43
C LEU A 110 2.27 0.69 -2.69
N VAL A 111 3.31 1.51 -2.58
CA VAL A 111 4.07 2.02 -3.75
C VAL A 111 4.67 0.85 -4.53
N SER A 112 5.29 -0.10 -3.84
CA SER A 112 5.86 -1.31 -4.46
C SER A 112 4.79 -2.16 -5.15
N ALA A 113 3.62 -2.33 -4.52
CA ALA A 113 2.49 -3.03 -5.12
C ALA A 113 1.87 -2.29 -6.33
N PHE A 114 1.70 -0.97 -6.23
CA PHE A 114 1.07 -0.14 -7.26
C PHE A 114 1.91 0.00 -8.53
N ARG A 115 3.24 -0.14 -8.44
CA ARG A 115 4.19 0.15 -9.52
C ARG A 115 3.79 -0.47 -10.86
N LYS A 116 3.33 -1.73 -10.87
CA LYS A 116 2.90 -2.44 -12.09
C LYS A 116 1.67 -1.80 -12.76
N VAL A 117 0.71 -1.32 -11.98
CA VAL A 117 -0.48 -0.60 -12.46
C VAL A 117 -0.07 0.79 -12.97
N TYR A 118 0.78 1.48 -12.20
CA TYR A 118 1.29 2.80 -12.53
C TYR A 118 2.05 2.78 -13.87
N ASP A 119 3.04 1.88 -14.02
CA ASP A 119 3.86 1.74 -15.23
C ASP A 119 3.01 1.41 -16.46
N PHE A 120 2.02 0.52 -16.31
CA PHE A 120 1.08 0.20 -17.39
C PHE A 120 0.29 1.44 -17.83
N LEU A 121 -0.40 2.12 -16.90
CA LEU A 121 -1.23 3.28 -17.22
C LEU A 121 -0.39 4.47 -17.73
N ALA A 122 0.80 4.71 -17.15
CA ALA A 122 1.73 5.74 -17.61
C ALA A 122 2.18 5.49 -19.07
N SER A 123 2.34 4.23 -19.48
CA SER A 123 2.63 3.89 -20.89
C SER A 123 1.48 4.23 -21.86
N LYS A 124 0.25 4.39 -21.35
CA LYS A 124 -0.96 4.74 -22.14
C LYS A 124 -1.29 6.23 -22.10
N ALA A 125 -0.76 6.97 -21.14
CA ALA A 125 -1.00 8.40 -20.97
C ALA A 125 -0.47 9.28 -22.13
N ASN A 126 0.38 8.77 -23.02
CA ASN A 126 0.85 9.48 -24.23
C ASN A 126 1.44 10.88 -23.95
N ASN A 127 2.25 10.98 -22.90
CA ASN A 127 2.85 12.23 -22.34
C ASN A 127 1.88 13.16 -21.59
N GLU A 128 0.62 12.77 -21.38
CA GLU A 128 -0.23 13.37 -20.36
C GLU A 128 0.31 13.04 -18.96
N ASP A 129 0.07 13.92 -17.99
CA ASP A 129 0.37 13.63 -16.60
C ASP A 129 -0.49 12.45 -16.10
N PHE A 130 0.09 11.59 -15.24
CA PHE A 130 -0.57 10.37 -14.77
C PHE A 130 -1.89 10.66 -14.05
N ASP A 131 -1.89 11.64 -13.14
CA ASP A 131 -3.08 11.96 -12.34
C ASP A 131 -4.16 12.58 -13.24
N ALA A 132 -3.77 13.46 -14.16
CA ALA A 132 -4.68 14.05 -15.15
C ALA A 132 -5.30 12.99 -16.08
N TYR A 133 -4.50 12.02 -16.55
CA TYR A 133 -4.96 10.91 -17.40
C TYR A 133 -5.98 10.02 -16.66
N VAL A 134 -5.70 9.64 -15.41
CA VAL A 134 -6.63 8.84 -14.60
C VAL A 134 -7.89 9.63 -14.25
N GLN A 135 -7.78 10.89 -13.83
CA GLN A 135 -8.94 11.76 -13.57
C GLN A 135 -9.79 11.94 -14.82
N GLY A 136 -9.17 12.11 -15.99
CA GLY A 136 -9.84 12.17 -17.28
C GLY A 136 -10.63 10.91 -17.62
N ALA A 137 -10.15 9.72 -17.21
CA ALA A 137 -10.88 8.47 -17.31
C ALA A 137 -12.06 8.37 -16.33
N ILE A 138 -11.93 8.90 -15.10
CA ILE A 138 -13.04 8.91 -14.13
C ILE A 138 -14.15 9.89 -14.56
N ASP A 139 -13.78 11.11 -14.96
CA ASP A 139 -14.73 12.13 -15.44
C ASP A 139 -15.51 11.67 -16.68
N CYS A 140 -14.88 10.82 -17.49
CA CYS A 140 -15.46 10.11 -18.64
C CYS A 140 -16.75 9.37 -18.29
N LYS A 141 -16.78 8.74 -17.11
CA LYS A 141 -17.90 7.93 -16.63
C LYS A 141 -19.01 8.75 -15.98
N VAL A 142 -18.65 9.89 -15.37
CA VAL A 142 -19.59 10.77 -14.64
C VAL A 142 -20.45 11.59 -15.61
N ALA A 143 -19.85 12.03 -16.71
CA ALA A 143 -20.47 12.99 -17.61
C ALA A 143 -21.47 12.32 -18.58
N LYS A 144 -22.75 12.71 -18.47
CA LYS A 144 -23.82 12.26 -19.37
C LYS A 144 -23.62 12.72 -20.83
N ASP A 145 -22.99 13.87 -21.02
CA ASP A 145 -22.95 14.59 -22.31
C ASP A 145 -21.53 14.92 -22.81
N ASN A 146 -20.48 14.24 -22.31
CA ASN A 146 -19.09 14.56 -22.70
C ASN A 146 -18.70 13.95 -24.06
N ASN A 147 -18.69 14.80 -25.09
CA ASN A 147 -18.01 14.55 -26.38
C ASN A 147 -16.50 14.22 -26.22
N LYS A 148 -15.89 14.48 -25.04
CA LYS A 148 -14.51 14.04 -24.70
C LYS A 148 -14.34 12.52 -24.66
N CYS A 149 -15.43 11.78 -24.46
CA CYS A 149 -15.42 10.34 -24.19
C CYS A 149 -16.31 9.57 -25.15
N ASN A 150 -17.49 10.10 -25.44
CA ASN A 150 -18.25 9.65 -26.59
C ASN A 150 -17.90 10.54 -27.78
N ASN A 151 -16.84 10.20 -28.52
CA ASN A 151 -16.75 10.65 -29.92
C ASN A 151 -17.71 9.81 -30.79
N HIS A 152 -19.00 9.80 -30.42
CA HIS A 152 -20.06 9.10 -31.15
C HIS A 152 -20.35 9.73 -32.51
N ASN A 153 -19.82 10.94 -32.78
CA ASN A 153 -19.80 11.52 -34.11
C ASN A 153 -18.67 10.90 -34.94
N ASN A 154 -19.05 9.93 -35.78
CA ASN A 154 -18.26 9.30 -36.85
C ASN A 154 -17.36 8.11 -36.47
N ASN A 155 -17.95 6.97 -36.07
CA ASN A 155 -17.36 5.61 -36.10
C ASN A 155 -15.96 5.41 -35.47
N HIS A 156 -15.45 6.37 -34.70
CA HIS A 156 -14.14 6.32 -34.05
C HIS A 156 -14.35 6.37 -32.53
N HIS A 157 -14.56 5.19 -31.95
CA HIS A 157 -14.33 5.02 -30.53
C HIS A 157 -12.86 5.34 -30.21
N ASN A 158 -12.61 6.11 -29.17
CA ASN A 158 -11.25 6.39 -28.71
C ASN A 158 -10.84 5.33 -27.68
N ASN A 159 -9.87 4.49 -28.05
CA ASN A 159 -9.19 3.53 -27.16
C ASN A 159 -8.33 4.19 -26.06
N LYS A 160 -8.51 5.49 -25.78
CA LYS A 160 -7.66 6.27 -24.87
C LYS A 160 -7.60 5.63 -23.47
N TYR A 161 -8.70 5.06 -23.00
CA TYR A 161 -8.82 4.49 -21.65
C TYR A 161 -9.13 2.98 -21.65
N GLY A 162 -8.89 2.25 -22.76
CA GLY A 162 -9.24 0.83 -22.84
C GLY A 162 -9.32 0.23 -24.24
N SER A 163 -10.20 -0.77 -24.44
CA SER A 163 -10.31 -1.48 -25.73
C SER A 163 -10.86 -0.62 -26.87
N GLY A 164 -11.63 0.42 -26.55
CA GLY A 164 -12.36 1.17 -27.57
C GLY A 164 -13.72 0.55 -27.94
N ASP A 165 -14.19 -0.51 -27.27
CA ASP A 165 -15.55 -1.05 -27.50
C ASP A 165 -16.64 -0.29 -26.70
N GLY A 166 -16.40 1.00 -26.42
CA GLY A 166 -17.19 1.81 -25.48
C GLY A 166 -16.91 1.51 -24.00
N THR A 167 -15.91 0.68 -23.71
CA THR A 167 -15.41 0.38 -22.37
C THR A 167 -14.43 1.46 -21.87
N ASN A 168 -14.28 1.52 -20.55
CA ASN A 168 -13.29 2.36 -19.86
C ASN A 168 -12.65 1.54 -18.75
N GLU A 169 -11.53 0.93 -19.08
CA GLU A 169 -10.84 -0.09 -18.30
C GLU A 169 -10.09 0.56 -17.13
N VAL A 170 -9.62 1.80 -17.30
CA VAL A 170 -9.05 2.62 -16.22
C VAL A 170 -10.09 2.90 -15.14
N GLU A 171 -11.29 3.36 -15.51
CA GLU A 171 -12.38 3.60 -14.56
C GLU A 171 -12.83 2.32 -13.87
N GLN A 172 -13.03 1.25 -14.65
CA GLN A 172 -13.43 -0.04 -14.10
C GLN A 172 -12.42 -0.59 -13.10
N TYR A 173 -11.11 -0.45 -13.37
CA TYR A 173 -10.04 -0.83 -12.43
C TYR A 173 -10.19 -0.10 -11.08
N PHE A 174 -10.14 1.24 -11.09
CA PHE A 174 -10.18 2.00 -9.85
C PHE A 174 -11.52 1.88 -9.12
N ARG A 175 -12.65 1.84 -9.84
CA ARG A 175 -13.99 1.63 -9.24
C ARG A 175 -14.11 0.22 -8.64
N GLY A 176 -13.57 -0.80 -9.30
CA GLY A 176 -13.56 -2.18 -8.84
C GLY A 176 -12.82 -2.32 -7.52
N VAL A 177 -11.54 -1.94 -7.50
CA VAL A 177 -10.70 -1.99 -6.28
C VAL A 177 -11.29 -1.14 -5.14
N ALA A 178 -11.84 0.05 -5.43
CA ALA A 178 -12.52 0.88 -4.43
C ALA A 178 -13.79 0.21 -3.86
N GLY A 179 -14.49 -0.61 -4.65
CA GLY A 179 -15.62 -1.43 -4.19
C GLY A 179 -15.19 -2.53 -3.22
N ASP A 180 -14.07 -3.21 -3.50
CA ASP A 180 -13.56 -4.26 -2.60
C ASP A 180 -12.99 -3.69 -1.31
N MET A 181 -12.32 -2.53 -1.37
CA MET A 181 -11.92 -1.76 -0.18
C MET A 181 -13.11 -1.46 0.74
N TYR A 182 -14.27 -1.07 0.19
CA TYR A 182 -15.46 -0.78 1.01
C TYR A 182 -15.93 -1.99 1.85
N SER A 183 -15.79 -3.21 1.33
CA SER A 183 -16.24 -4.45 1.99
C SER A 183 -15.57 -4.74 3.35
N LYS A 184 -14.48 -4.03 3.66
CA LYS A 184 -13.61 -4.22 4.81
C LYS A 184 -14.02 -3.36 6.00
N ASN A 185 -13.83 -3.82 7.23
CA ASN A 185 -14.41 -3.19 8.43
C ASN A 185 -13.47 -2.22 9.15
N SER A 186 -12.16 -2.29 8.87
CA SER A 186 -11.13 -1.48 9.53
C SER A 186 -10.10 -0.95 8.53
N ASN A 187 -9.36 0.10 8.90
CA ASN A 187 -8.30 0.65 8.05
C ASN A 187 -7.20 -0.38 7.74
N GLU A 188 -6.94 -1.32 8.66
CA GLU A 188 -5.96 -2.40 8.44
C GLU A 188 -6.51 -3.44 7.45
N GLU A 189 -7.80 -3.81 7.52
CA GLU A 189 -8.42 -4.67 6.49
C GLU A 189 -8.48 -3.98 5.11
N ILE A 190 -8.76 -2.67 5.07
CA ILE A 190 -8.71 -1.87 3.82
C ILE A 190 -7.29 -1.86 3.26
N TYR A 191 -6.26 -1.70 4.12
CA TYR A 191 -4.86 -1.72 3.73
C TYR A 191 -4.46 -3.06 3.10
N GLN A 192 -4.76 -4.19 3.76
CA GLN A 192 -4.44 -5.51 3.23
C GLN A 192 -5.20 -5.76 1.91
N CYS A 193 -6.48 -5.41 1.84
CA CYS A 193 -7.28 -5.51 0.60
C CYS A 193 -6.68 -4.72 -0.56
N LEU A 194 -6.32 -3.45 -0.34
CA LEU A 194 -5.72 -2.63 -1.39
C LEU A 194 -4.38 -3.21 -1.84
N LYS A 195 -3.55 -3.66 -0.90
CA LYS A 195 -2.27 -4.31 -1.20
C LYS A 195 -2.45 -5.60 -2.00
N GLU A 196 -3.43 -6.43 -1.64
CA GLU A 196 -3.79 -7.66 -2.36
C GLU A 196 -4.26 -7.35 -3.79
N GLU A 197 -5.18 -6.41 -3.98
CA GLU A 197 -5.69 -6.05 -5.31
C GLU A 197 -4.66 -5.35 -6.21
N LEU A 198 -3.73 -4.59 -5.65
CA LEU A 198 -2.60 -4.02 -6.40
C LEU A 198 -1.61 -5.11 -6.87
N LEU A 199 -1.41 -6.17 -6.08
CA LEU A 199 -0.55 -7.30 -6.44
C LEU A 199 -1.26 -8.36 -7.30
N ASN A 200 -2.59 -8.41 -7.28
CA ASN A 200 -3.40 -9.41 -7.95
C ASN A 200 -3.42 -9.20 -9.47
N THR A 201 -2.52 -9.89 -10.18
CA THR A 201 -2.51 -9.93 -11.65
C THR A 201 -2.92 -11.29 -12.20
N GLY A 202 -3.79 -12.01 -11.49
CA GLY A 202 -4.46 -13.22 -12.01
C GLY A 202 -5.62 -12.87 -12.94
N GLU A 203 -6.06 -13.84 -13.73
CA GLU A 203 -7.08 -13.69 -14.79
C GLU A 203 -8.43 -13.12 -14.31
N ASN A 204 -8.76 -13.29 -13.03
CA ASN A 204 -10.00 -12.80 -12.41
C ASN A 204 -9.82 -11.51 -11.59
N GLY A 205 -8.61 -10.93 -11.53
CA GLY A 205 -8.33 -9.70 -10.78
C GLY A 205 -8.62 -8.44 -11.61
N HIS A 206 -8.81 -7.29 -10.94
CA HIS A 206 -9.05 -6.02 -11.63
C HIS A 206 -7.94 -5.66 -12.62
N TYR A 207 -6.68 -6.03 -12.34
CA TYR A 207 -5.57 -5.83 -13.27
C TYR A 207 -5.75 -6.59 -14.59
N ALA A 208 -6.31 -7.79 -14.58
CA ALA A 208 -6.61 -8.51 -15.83
C ALA A 208 -7.74 -7.81 -16.60
N GLY A 209 -8.78 -7.33 -15.91
CA GLY A 209 -9.82 -6.48 -16.51
C GLY A 209 -9.26 -5.19 -17.10
N LEU A 210 -8.22 -4.61 -16.47
CA LEU A 210 -7.52 -3.44 -16.97
C LEU A 210 -6.70 -3.72 -18.23
N THR A 211 -6.05 -4.89 -18.35
CA THR A 211 -5.04 -5.10 -19.41
C THR A 211 -5.46 -6.00 -20.57
N THR A 212 -6.40 -6.93 -20.38
CA THR A 212 -6.59 -8.07 -21.32
C THR A 212 -7.04 -7.64 -22.71
N ASN A 213 -7.92 -6.64 -22.82
CA ASN A 213 -8.51 -6.21 -24.09
C ASN A 213 -7.94 -4.86 -24.59
N TRP A 214 -6.86 -4.35 -24.00
CA TRP A 214 -6.37 -3.00 -24.32
C TRP A 214 -5.86 -2.91 -25.76
N GLN A 215 -6.51 -2.09 -26.59
CA GLN A 215 -6.07 -1.81 -27.96
C GLN A 215 -5.09 -0.62 -27.96
N ASN A 216 -3.97 -0.73 -28.68
CA ASN A 216 -3.00 0.36 -28.86
C ASN A 216 -3.35 1.20 -30.09
#